data_AF-A0A659UL31-F1
#
_entry.id   AF-A0A659UL31-F1
#
_cell.length_a   1.000
_cell.length_b   1.000
_cell.length_c   1.000
_cell.angle_alpha   90.00
_cell.angle_beta   90.00
_cell.angle_gamma   90.00
#
_symmetry.space_group_name_H-M   'P 1'
#
loop_
_entity.id
_entity.type
_entity.pdbx_description
1 polymer ?
#
loop_
_entity_poly.entity_id
_entity_poly.type
_entity_poly.pdbx_seq_one_letter_code
_entity_poly.pdbx_strand_id
1 'polypeptide(L)'
;FSLAYSTAAQRKLSYFGDADGYIAFGTKMRHHFALGDPVAAPAQRPDYIRRFVERAGGPWFVQIGEQTAQVLAGLGYKVNRLGIDTRLVLPDHDFSGKRNETVRYSERWLLKKGFS
;
A
#
# COMPACT_ATOMS: atom_id res chain seq x y z
N PHE A 1 -1.54 0.87 -4.52
CA PHE A 1 -2.48 0.15 -3.63
C PHE A 1 -2.00 -1.28 -3.38
N SER A 2 -0.80 -1.48 -2.86
CA SER A 2 -0.29 -2.83 -2.54
C SER A 2 -0.91 -3.39 -1.24
N LEU A 3 -1.31 -2.53 -0.31
CA LEU A 3 -1.86 -2.95 1.00
C LEU A 3 -3.39 -2.92 1.11
N ALA A 4 -4.13 -2.52 0.06
CA ALA A 4 -5.58 -2.35 0.16
C ALA A 4 -6.28 -3.63 0.63
N TYR A 5 -5.88 -4.80 0.12
CA TYR A 5 -6.40 -6.08 0.57
C TYR A 5 -6.07 -6.37 2.04
N SER A 6 -4.84 -6.09 2.48
CA SER A 6 -4.43 -6.25 3.87
C SER A 6 -5.28 -5.41 4.82
N THR A 7 -5.68 -4.21 4.41
CA THR A 7 -6.57 -3.36 5.22
C THR A 7 -7.94 -4.01 5.46
N ALA A 8 -8.43 -4.86 4.57
CA ALA A 8 -9.72 -5.53 4.70
C ALA A 8 -9.61 -6.91 5.37
N ALA A 9 -8.53 -7.65 5.09
CA ALA A 9 -8.37 -9.04 5.55
C ALA A 9 -7.70 -9.16 6.93
N GLN A 10 -6.89 -8.18 7.33
CA GLN A 10 -6.16 -8.25 8.59
C GLN A 10 -7.10 -7.98 9.78
N ARG A 11 -7.14 -8.93 10.71
CA ARG A 11 -7.95 -8.82 11.92
C ARG A 11 -7.44 -7.71 12.84
N LYS A 12 -8.36 -7.16 13.65
CA LYS A 12 -8.08 -6.17 14.72
C LYS A 12 -7.59 -4.80 14.22
N LEU A 13 -7.84 -4.47 12.97
CA LEU A 13 -7.73 -3.09 12.49
C LEU A 13 -8.99 -2.31 12.87
N SER A 14 -8.79 -1.04 13.19
CA SER A 14 -9.84 -0.03 13.29
C SER A 14 -9.90 0.76 11.99
N TYR A 15 -11.03 1.41 11.74
CA TYR A 15 -11.27 2.15 10.51
C TYR A 15 -11.75 3.56 10.82
N PHE A 16 -11.20 4.53 10.10
CA PHE A 16 -11.69 5.90 10.08
C PHE A 16 -12.15 6.23 8.67
N GLY A 17 -13.43 6.54 8.49
CA GLY A 17 -13.99 6.78 7.17
C GLY A 17 -15.52 6.73 7.17
N ASP A 18 -16.05 6.58 5.97
CA ASP A 18 -17.47 6.54 5.65
C ASP A 18 -17.70 5.61 4.45
N ALA A 19 -18.84 5.71 3.76
CA ALA A 19 -19.19 4.84 2.65
C ALA A 19 -18.28 5.02 1.42
N ASP A 20 -17.65 6.19 1.27
CA ASP A 20 -16.86 6.55 0.08
C ASP A 20 -15.38 6.18 0.23
N GLY A 21 -14.94 5.86 1.45
CA GLY A 21 -13.58 5.46 1.70
C GLY A 21 -13.18 5.45 3.16
N TYR A 22 -11.99 4.91 3.43
CA TYR A 22 -11.49 4.75 4.79
C TYR A 22 -9.95 4.74 4.87
N ILE A 23 -9.46 4.94 6.10
CA ILE A 23 -8.10 4.68 6.54
C ILE A 23 -8.16 3.56 7.58
N ALA A 24 -7.46 2.46 7.32
CA ALA A 24 -7.30 1.39 8.30
C ALA A 24 -6.09 1.65 9.18
N PHE A 25 -6.23 1.44 10.49
CA PHE A 25 -5.17 1.71 11.45
C PHE A 25 -5.16 0.73 12.62
N GLY A 26 -3.98 0.55 13.20
CA GLY A 26 -3.79 -0.13 14.49
C GLY A 26 -3.42 0.88 15.58
N THR A 27 -3.71 0.55 16.85
CA THR A 27 -3.28 1.38 17.99
C THR A 27 -2.31 0.59 18.86
N LYS A 28 -1.13 1.17 19.12
CA LYS A 28 -0.12 0.57 20.01
C LYS A 28 0.54 1.68 20.83
N MET A 29 0.70 1.44 22.13
CA MET A 29 1.31 2.41 23.06
C MET A 29 0.68 3.81 22.95
N ARG A 30 -0.65 3.88 22.80
CA ARG A 30 -1.45 5.10 22.59
C ARG A 30 -1.20 5.86 21.27
N HIS A 31 -0.39 5.33 20.36
CA HIS A 31 -0.20 5.88 19.02
C HIS A 31 -1.00 5.11 17.98
N HIS A 32 -1.56 5.84 17.02
CA HIS A 32 -2.26 5.28 15.87
C HIS A 32 -1.30 5.11 14.69
N PHE A 33 -1.32 3.93 14.07
CA PHE A 33 -0.51 3.57 12.92
C PHE A 33 -1.44 3.25 11.75
N ALA A 34 -1.57 4.20 10.81
CA ALA A 34 -2.27 3.99 9.55
C ALA A 34 -1.46 3.04 8.66
N LEU A 35 -2.16 2.03 8.12
CA LEU A 35 -1.58 1.02 7.25
C LEU A 35 -1.85 1.37 5.78
N GLY A 36 -0.80 1.79 5.08
CA GLY A 36 -0.86 2.13 3.66
C GLY A 36 -1.64 3.41 3.35
N ASP A 37 -1.92 3.59 2.06
CA ASP A 37 -2.70 4.72 1.55
C ASP A 37 -4.19 4.61 1.93
N PRO A 38 -4.93 5.73 2.05
CA PRO A 38 -6.38 5.68 2.20
C PRO A 38 -7.04 4.89 1.06
N VAL A 39 -7.95 4.00 1.42
CA VAL A 39 -8.80 3.27 0.48
C VAL A 39 -9.97 4.18 0.14
N ALA A 40 -9.74 5.06 -0.83
CA ALA A 40 -10.70 6.03 -1.35
C ALA A 40 -10.32 6.41 -2.79
N ALA A 41 -11.22 7.12 -3.48
CA ALA A 41 -10.91 7.72 -4.78
C ALA A 41 -9.70 8.67 -4.64
N PRO A 42 -8.76 8.71 -5.60
CA PRO A 42 -7.53 9.50 -5.49
C PRO A 42 -7.76 10.97 -5.10
N ALA A 43 -8.80 11.59 -5.67
CA ALA A 43 -9.16 12.98 -5.40
C ALA A 43 -9.62 13.24 -3.95
N GLN A 44 -10.14 12.22 -3.26
CA GLN A 44 -10.67 12.35 -1.90
C GLN A 44 -9.62 12.05 -0.81
N ARG A 45 -8.52 11.35 -1.16
CA ARG A 45 -7.50 10.93 -0.19
C ARG A 45 -6.93 12.07 0.65
N PRO A 46 -6.63 13.26 0.10
CA PRO A 46 -6.11 14.36 0.90
C PRO A 46 -7.04 14.77 2.05
N ASP A 47 -8.36 14.77 1.83
CA ASP A 47 -9.33 15.11 2.88
C ASP A 47 -9.39 14.03 3.98
N TYR A 48 -9.41 12.74 3.62
CA TYR A 48 -9.36 11.66 4.61
C TYR A 48 -8.09 11.75 5.46
N ILE A 49 -6.93 12.03 4.85
CA ILE A 49 -5.66 12.19 5.57
C ILE A 49 -5.78 13.35 6.56
N ARG A 50 -6.24 14.53 6.12
CA ARG A 50 -6.38 15.71 6.97
C ARG A 50 -7.32 15.44 8.16
N ARG A 51 -8.52 14.92 7.90
CA ARG A 51 -9.52 14.59 8.92
C ARG A 51 -9.00 13.56 9.92
N PHE A 52 -8.27 12.55 9.44
CA PHE A 52 -7.70 11.53 10.31
C PHE A 52 -6.57 12.09 11.17
N VAL A 53 -5.66 12.89 10.60
CA VAL A 53 -4.57 13.54 11.35
C VAL A 53 -5.13 14.40 12.49
N GLU A 54 -6.15 15.20 12.19
CA GLU A 54 -6.86 16.03 13.17
C GLU A 54 -7.51 15.17 14.27
N ARG A 55 -8.26 14.13 13.89
CA ARG A 55 -8.99 13.28 14.84
C ARG A 55 -8.10 12.38 15.69
N ALA A 56 -6.97 11.95 15.14
CA ALA A 56 -6.05 10.98 15.75
C ALA A 56 -4.86 11.65 16.47
N GLY A 57 -4.71 12.98 16.38
CA GLY A 57 -3.71 13.73 17.16
C GLY A 57 -2.27 13.42 16.78
N GLY A 58 -1.96 13.34 15.49
CA GLY A 58 -0.63 13.01 14.98
C GLY A 58 -0.35 11.50 14.81
N PRO A 59 -1.19 10.76 14.06
CA PRO A 59 -0.97 9.36 13.74
C PRO A 59 0.29 9.16 12.89
N TRP A 60 0.88 7.97 12.91
CA TRP A 60 1.96 7.59 11.99
C TRP A 60 1.41 6.85 10.79
N PHE A 61 2.04 7.03 9.63
CA PHE A 61 1.66 6.37 8.39
C PHE A 61 2.79 5.45 7.93
N VAL A 62 2.46 4.20 7.63
CA VAL A 62 3.44 3.15 7.32
C VAL A 62 3.15 2.54 5.96
N GLN A 63 4.19 2.35 5.14
CA GLN A 63 4.09 1.77 3.79
C GLN A 63 3.10 2.52 2.87
N ILE A 64 3.18 3.84 2.88
CA ILE A 64 2.41 4.74 2.02
C ILE A 64 3.10 4.98 0.67
N GLY A 65 2.30 5.31 -0.33
CA GLY A 65 2.79 5.80 -1.62
C GLY A 65 3.17 7.28 -1.60
N GLU A 66 3.77 7.72 -2.70
CA GLU A 66 4.27 9.09 -2.88
C GLU A 66 3.17 10.16 -2.69
N GLN A 67 1.99 9.97 -3.27
CA GLN A 67 0.90 10.95 -3.19
C GLN A 67 0.47 11.21 -1.74
N THR A 68 0.31 10.16 -0.93
CA THR A 68 -0.01 10.28 0.50
C THR A 68 1.13 10.96 1.26
N ALA A 69 2.39 10.61 0.94
CA ALA A 69 3.56 11.22 1.55
C ALA A 69 3.65 12.74 1.26
N GLN A 70 3.33 13.18 0.04
CA GLN A 70 3.30 14.59 -0.32
C GLN A 70 2.23 15.36 0.46
N VAL A 71 1.02 14.79 0.62
CA VAL A 71 -0.03 15.39 1.46
C VAL A 71 0.46 15.54 2.91
N LEU A 72 1.04 14.48 3.48
CA LEU A 72 1.54 14.49 4.85
C LEU A 72 2.67 15.51 5.06
N ALA A 73 3.60 15.63 4.10
CA ALA A 73 4.65 16.64 4.13
C ALA A 73 4.06 18.06 4.18
N GLY A 74 2.99 18.32 3.42
CA GLY A 74 2.23 19.58 3.49
C GLY A 74 1.57 19.84 4.85
N LEU A 75 1.31 18.79 5.63
CA LEU A 75 0.80 18.86 7.00
C LEU A 75 1.91 18.91 8.07
N GLY A 76 3.18 19.07 7.66
CA GLY A 76 4.33 19.18 8.57
C GLY A 76 4.95 17.85 9.01
N TYR A 77 4.53 16.73 8.40
CA TYR A 77 5.16 15.43 8.68
C TYR A 77 6.56 15.34 8.09
N LYS A 78 7.45 14.67 8.82
CA LYS A 78 8.72 14.20 8.27
C LYS A 78 8.50 12.86 7.57
N VAL A 79 8.82 12.80 6.28
CA VAL A 79 8.71 11.58 5.46
C VAL A 79 10.08 10.95 5.32
N ASN A 80 10.17 9.64 5.58
CA ASN A 80 11.37 8.85 5.31
C ASN A 80 11.05 7.70 4.36
N ARG A 81 11.99 7.38 3.46
CA ARG A 81 11.86 6.25 2.53
C ARG A 81 12.12 4.94 3.28
N LEU A 82 11.09 4.12 3.39
CA LEU A 82 11.18 2.79 4.00
C LEU A 82 11.73 1.72 3.04
N GLY A 83 11.40 1.82 1.75
CA GLY A 83 11.77 0.83 0.74
C GLY A 83 11.19 1.18 -0.63
N ILE A 84 11.20 0.19 -1.53
CA ILE A 84 10.60 0.29 -2.86
C ILE A 84 9.57 -0.83 -3.06
N ASP A 85 8.51 -0.52 -3.80
CA ASP A 85 7.57 -1.52 -4.32
C ASP A 85 7.86 -1.72 -5.80
N THR A 86 7.95 -2.98 -6.25
CA THR A 86 8.32 -3.30 -7.64
C THR A 86 7.08 -3.74 -8.39
N ARG A 87 6.75 -3.03 -9.47
CA ARG A 87 5.60 -3.34 -10.32
C ARG A 87 6.07 -3.89 -11.66
N LEU A 88 5.50 -5.02 -12.06
CA LEU A 88 5.60 -5.54 -13.42
C LEU A 88 4.34 -5.15 -14.20
N VAL A 89 4.50 -4.47 -15.34
CA VAL A 89 3.38 -4.11 -16.22
C VAL A 89 3.15 -5.27 -17.19
N LEU A 90 2.21 -6.15 -16.85
CA LEU A 90 2.01 -7.41 -17.57
C LEU A 90 1.64 -7.27 -19.05
N PRO A 91 0.75 -6.35 -19.48
CA PRO A 91 0.36 -6.26 -20.90
C PRO A 91 1.53 -5.96 -21.83
N ASP A 92 2.53 -5.23 -21.32
CA ASP A 92 3.70 -4.78 -22.08
C ASP A 92 4.95 -5.64 -21.82
N HIS A 93 4.85 -6.66 -20.96
CA HIS A 93 6.00 -7.46 -20.56
C HIS A 93 6.13 -8.73 -21.39
N ASP A 94 7.11 -8.73 -22.30
CA ASP A 94 7.49 -9.93 -23.04
C ASP A 94 8.46 -10.81 -22.22
N PHE A 95 7.99 -12.01 -21.86
CA PHE A 95 8.77 -13.02 -21.15
C PHE A 95 9.80 -13.75 -22.04
N SER A 96 9.87 -13.49 -23.36
CA SER A 96 10.77 -14.19 -24.28
C SER A 96 12.25 -13.73 -24.23
N GLY A 97 12.50 -12.49 -23.79
CA GLY A 97 13.83 -11.88 -23.81
C GLY A 97 14.86 -12.48 -22.82
N LYS A 98 16.15 -12.20 -23.02
CA LYS A 98 17.25 -12.72 -22.19
C LYS A 98 17.08 -12.44 -20.69
N ARG A 99 16.52 -11.28 -20.32
CA ARG A 99 16.26 -10.91 -18.91
C ARG A 99 15.29 -11.87 -18.19
N ASN A 100 14.47 -12.61 -18.93
CA ASN A 100 13.48 -13.55 -18.41
C ASN A 100 13.93 -15.02 -18.55
N GLU A 101 15.19 -15.29 -18.90
CA GLU A 101 15.70 -16.66 -19.11
C GLU A 101 15.50 -17.55 -17.88
N THR A 102 15.80 -17.05 -16.68
CA THR A 102 15.60 -17.78 -15.42
C THR A 102 14.12 -18.07 -15.16
N VAL A 103 13.22 -17.14 -15.50
CA VAL A 103 11.77 -17.32 -15.35
C VAL A 103 11.29 -18.46 -16.26
N ARG A 104 11.67 -18.44 -17.55
CA ARG A 104 11.31 -19.49 -18.52
C ARG A 104 11.89 -20.85 -18.15
N TYR A 105 13.13 -20.91 -17.65
CA TYR A 105 13.72 -22.17 -17.21
C TYR A 105 12.97 -22.73 -15.99
N SER A 106 12.64 -21.88 -15.02
CA SER A 106 11.87 -22.26 -13.83
C SER A 106 10.47 -22.77 -14.19
N GLU A 107 9.78 -22.10 -15.11
CA GLU A 107 8.47 -22.53 -15.61
C GLU A 107 8.53 -23.93 -16.24
N ARG A 108 9.47 -24.16 -17.18
CA ARG A 108 9.65 -25.48 -17.81
C ARG A 108 9.99 -26.56 -16.79
N TRP A 109 10.80 -26.24 -15.80
CA TRP A 109 11.14 -27.15 -14.72
C TRP A 109 9.92 -27.52 -13.88
N LEU A 110 9.07 -26.54 -13.52
CA LEU A 110 7.83 -26.77 -12.78
C LEU A 110 6.85 -27.64 -13.56
N LEU A 111 6.67 -27.38 -14.87
CA LEU A 111 5.83 -28.21 -15.74
C LEU A 111 6.33 -29.66 -15.79
N LYS A 112 7.65 -29.88 -15.90
CA LYS A 112 8.26 -31.22 -15.86
C LYS A 112 8.03 -31.93 -14.52
N LYS A 113 7.80 -31.18 -13.44
CA LYS A 113 7.49 -31.71 -12.11
C LYS A 113 5.99 -31.91 -11.86
N GLY A 114 5.15 -31.64 -12.84
CA GLY A 114 3.70 -31.87 -12.78
C GLY A 114 2.91 -30.75 -12.10
N PHE A 115 3.49 -29.56 -11.95
CA PHE A 115 2.75 -28.38 -11.50
C PHE A 115 2.08 -27.69 -12.70
N SER A 116 0.83 -27.26 -12.55
CA SER A 116 0.00 -26.59 -13.55
C SER A 116 -0.65 -25.33 -13.00
#